data_AF-A0A0A2W0M5-F1
#
_entry.id   AF-A0A0A2W0M5-F1
#
_cell.length_a   1.000
_cell.length_b   1.000
_cell.length_c   1.000
_cell.angle_alpha   90.00
_cell.angle_beta   90.00
_cell.angle_gamma   90.00
#
_symmetry.space_group_name_H-M   'P 1'
#
loop_
_entity.id
_entity.type
_entity.pdbx_description
1 polymer ?
#
loop_
_entity_poly.entity_id
_entity_poly.type
_entity_poly.pdbx_seq_one_letter_code
_entity_poly.pdbx_strand_id
1 'polypeptide(L)'
;MFALILVVATLVTGILWCLDKFIFAPKRREKQAAAQAATGDALDKKTLKKVGPKPGWLETGASVFPVLAIVLVVRSFIYEPFQIPSGSMMPTLLIGDFILVEKFAYGIKDPIYQKTLIETGHPKRGDIAVFKYPEDPRLDYIKRVVGLPGDRVSYDPQSKEVTVQPNCSSGQACDNALPITYSNVEASDFVQTFARRNGSEATSGFFQLPKDQTREDGVRLSERKETLGNVTHNILTVPIAQDQVGMYYQQSGLPLATWIVPPGHYFMMGDNRDNSADSRYWGFVPEQNLVGKATAIWMSFEKQEGEWPTGRKLGYTFQHQDLLQQALTHRSASSKHNERLEFLGDSILSYVIANALYHRFPRVDEGDMSRMRATLVRGNTLAEIAREFELGECLRLGPGELKSGGFRRESILADTVEALIGGVFLDSDIQNVERLILSWYQTRLDEISPGDKQKDPKTRLQEYLQGRHLPLPSYLVVQVRGEAHDQEFTIHCQVSGLPEPVVGTGSSRRKAEQAAAEQALKKLELE
;
A
#
# COMPACT_ATOMS: atom_id res chain seq x y z
N MET A 1 -3.26 3.43 9.53
CA MET A 1 -2.49 4.63 9.15
C MET A 1 -3.23 5.49 8.12
N PHE A 2 -3.69 4.92 6.99
CA PHE A 2 -4.43 5.67 5.96
C PHE A 2 -5.70 6.37 6.49
N ALA A 3 -6.53 5.69 7.27
CA ALA A 3 -7.75 6.27 7.84
C ALA A 3 -7.48 7.52 8.70
N LEU A 4 -6.43 7.47 9.54
CA LEU A 4 -6.02 8.61 10.37
C LEU A 4 -5.56 9.79 9.51
N ILE A 5 -4.78 9.53 8.46
CA ILE A 5 -4.32 10.56 7.51
C ILE A 5 -5.53 11.21 6.83
N LEU A 6 -6.49 10.41 6.36
CA LEU A 6 -7.70 10.93 5.72
C LEU A 6 -8.53 11.79 6.69
N VAL A 7 -8.71 11.35 7.94
CA VAL A 7 -9.41 12.13 8.97
C VAL A 7 -8.69 13.45 9.24
N VAL A 8 -7.38 13.42 9.47
CA VAL A 8 -6.58 14.63 9.74
C VAL A 8 -6.59 15.57 8.55
N ALA A 9 -6.41 15.07 7.33
CA ALA A 9 -6.47 15.86 6.10
C ALA A 9 -7.85 16.51 5.91
N THR A 10 -8.93 15.77 6.16
CA THR A 10 -10.31 16.28 6.08
C THR A 10 -10.55 17.35 7.15
N LEU A 11 -10.04 17.16 8.38
CA LEU A 11 -10.16 18.12 9.46
C LEU A 11 -9.41 19.42 9.14
N VAL A 12 -8.16 19.33 8.71
CA VAL A 12 -7.32 20.50 8.35
C VAL A 12 -7.97 21.27 7.20
N THR A 13 -8.35 20.58 6.11
CA THR A 13 -9.02 21.22 4.96
C THR A 13 -10.39 21.79 5.34
N GLY A 14 -11.11 21.17 6.27
CA GLY A 14 -12.36 21.67 6.84
C GLY A 14 -12.19 22.95 7.65
N ILE A 15 -11.14 23.03 8.48
CA ILE A 15 -10.78 24.27 9.21
C ILE A 15 -10.46 25.38 8.20
N LEU A 16 -9.67 25.10 7.16
CA LEU A 16 -9.37 26.05 6.08
C LEU A 16 -10.64 26.51 5.35
N TRP A 17 -11.56 25.60 5.06
CA TRP A 17 -12.83 25.92 4.43
C TRP A 17 -13.71 26.79 5.33
N CYS A 18 -13.78 26.52 6.64
CA CYS A 18 -14.50 27.34 7.61
C CYS A 18 -13.88 28.74 7.74
N LEU A 19 -12.55 28.84 7.85
CA LEU A 19 -11.84 30.12 7.89
C LEU A 19 -12.12 30.94 6.62
N ASP A 20 -12.08 30.31 5.44
CA ASP A 20 -12.42 30.99 4.20
C ASP A 20 -13.88 31.45 4.20
N LYS A 21 -14.82 30.57 4.54
CA LYS A 21 -16.26 30.84 4.46
C LYS A 21 -16.74 31.91 5.43
N PHE A 22 -16.24 31.87 6.68
CA PHE A 22 -16.75 32.73 7.76
C PHE A 22 -15.87 33.95 8.06
N ILE A 23 -14.58 33.95 7.71
CA ILE A 23 -13.67 35.06 8.02
C ILE A 23 -13.16 35.75 6.76
N PHE A 24 -12.56 35.01 5.83
CA PHE A 24 -11.90 35.64 4.67
C PHE A 24 -12.87 36.02 3.56
N ALA A 25 -13.93 35.25 3.30
CA ALA A 25 -14.92 35.57 2.28
C ALA A 25 -15.75 36.83 2.62
N PRO A 26 -16.25 37.04 3.85
CA PRO A 26 -16.91 38.30 4.22
C PRO A 26 -15.99 39.51 4.07
N LYS A 27 -14.76 39.44 4.61
CA LYS A 27 -13.77 40.54 4.48
C LYS A 27 -13.41 40.85 3.02
N ARG A 28 -13.35 39.83 2.15
CA ARG A 28 -13.14 40.02 0.71
C ARG A 28 -14.34 40.69 0.05
N ARG A 29 -15.56 40.27 0.39
CA ARG A 29 -16.80 40.90 -0.12
C ARG A 29 -16.89 42.37 0.29
N GLU A 30 -16.55 42.70 1.53
CA GLU A 30 -16.50 44.09 2.00
C GLU A 30 -15.48 44.93 1.23
N LYS A 31 -14.24 44.43 1.05
CA LYS A 31 -13.21 45.12 0.26
C LYS A 31 -13.62 45.31 -1.20
N GLN A 32 -14.26 44.31 -1.80
CA GLN A 32 -14.77 44.38 -3.17
C GLN A 32 -15.91 45.40 -3.28
N ALA A 33 -16.86 45.38 -2.33
CA ALA A 33 -17.95 46.34 -2.27
C ALA A 33 -17.46 47.78 -2.07
N ALA A 34 -16.48 47.99 -1.20
CA ALA A 34 -15.86 49.30 -0.97
C ALA A 34 -15.11 49.81 -2.23
N ALA A 35 -14.36 48.95 -2.91
CA ALA A 35 -13.68 49.31 -4.15
C ALA A 35 -14.67 49.66 -5.27
N GLN A 36 -15.79 48.93 -5.35
CA GLN A 36 -16.83 49.15 -6.35
C GLN A 36 -17.66 50.41 -6.07
N ALA A 37 -17.87 50.75 -4.79
CA ALA A 37 -18.48 52.02 -4.38
C ALA A 37 -17.55 53.22 -4.67
N ALA A 38 -16.22 53.04 -4.59
CA ALA A 38 -15.25 54.11 -4.83
C ALA A 38 -15.04 54.45 -6.31
N THR A 39 -15.24 53.49 -7.22
CA THR A 39 -15.05 53.70 -8.67
C THR A 39 -16.26 54.24 -9.42
N GLY A 40 -17.46 54.24 -8.81
CA GLY A 40 -18.69 54.74 -9.43
C GLY A 40 -19.26 53.87 -10.58
N ASP A 41 -18.42 53.09 -11.25
CA ASP A 41 -18.77 52.13 -12.31
C ASP A 41 -18.65 50.66 -11.87
N ALA A 42 -19.37 49.77 -12.57
CA ALA A 42 -19.29 48.33 -12.35
C ALA A 42 -17.92 47.78 -12.78
N LEU A 43 -17.02 47.56 -11.81
CA LEU A 43 -15.75 46.87 -12.01
C LEU A 43 -15.95 45.47 -12.63
N ASP A 44 -15.09 45.11 -13.58
CA ASP A 44 -15.12 43.80 -14.22
C ASP A 44 -14.66 42.68 -13.26
N LYS A 45 -15.09 41.44 -13.54
CA LYS A 45 -14.79 40.27 -12.68
C LYS A 45 -13.29 40.02 -12.50
N LYS A 46 -12.44 40.40 -13.47
CA LYS A 46 -10.98 40.23 -13.37
C LYS A 46 -10.36 41.24 -12.41
N THR A 47 -10.80 42.50 -12.44
CA THR A 47 -10.31 43.53 -11.52
C THR A 47 -10.84 43.32 -10.10
N LEU A 48 -12.10 42.90 -9.93
CA LEU A 48 -12.66 42.51 -8.63
C LEU A 48 -11.92 41.35 -7.96
N LYS A 49 -11.45 40.36 -8.74
CA LYS A 49 -10.62 39.26 -8.21
C LYS A 49 -9.25 39.72 -7.70
N LYS A 50 -8.71 40.83 -8.22
CA LYS A 50 -7.45 41.43 -7.73
C LYS A 50 -7.66 42.22 -6.43
N VAL A 51 -8.87 42.74 -6.19
CA VAL A 51 -9.26 43.38 -4.93
C VAL A 51 -9.59 42.30 -3.90
N GLY A 52 -8.56 41.85 -3.17
CA GLY A 52 -8.69 40.80 -2.14
C GLY A 52 -8.36 39.40 -2.65
N PRO A 53 -7.11 39.16 -3.08
CA PRO A 53 -6.68 37.86 -3.59
C PRO A 53 -6.85 36.78 -2.52
N LYS A 54 -7.30 35.59 -2.92
CA LYS A 54 -7.33 34.43 -2.05
C LYS A 54 -5.89 33.92 -1.89
N PRO A 55 -5.38 33.70 -0.67
CA PRO A 55 -4.08 33.05 -0.50
C PRO A 55 -4.11 31.65 -1.13
N GLY A 56 -3.10 31.29 -1.93
CA GLY A 56 -3.11 30.04 -2.68
C GLY A 56 -3.25 28.78 -1.81
N TRP A 57 -2.62 28.76 -0.63
CA TRP A 57 -2.76 27.67 0.33
C TRP A 57 -4.19 27.52 0.87
N LEU A 58 -4.92 28.62 1.03
CA LEU A 58 -6.33 28.63 1.47
C LEU A 58 -7.25 28.21 0.32
N GLU A 59 -6.92 28.58 -0.92
CA GLU A 59 -7.67 28.18 -2.11
C GLU A 59 -7.60 26.67 -2.33
N THR A 60 -6.38 26.11 -2.37
CA THR A 60 -6.16 24.67 -2.54
C THR A 60 -6.69 23.88 -1.37
N GLY A 61 -6.45 24.32 -0.12
CA GLY A 61 -6.91 23.59 1.06
C GLY A 61 -8.44 23.56 1.19
N ALA A 62 -9.11 24.69 0.97
CA ALA A 62 -10.57 24.76 1.09
C ALA A 62 -11.32 24.09 -0.07
N SER A 63 -10.74 24.07 -1.29
CA SER A 63 -11.40 23.46 -2.46
C SER A 63 -11.42 21.94 -2.41
N VAL A 64 -10.42 21.33 -1.76
CA VAL A 64 -10.29 19.87 -1.63
C VAL A 64 -11.19 19.30 -0.52
N PHE A 65 -11.61 20.12 0.46
CA PHE A 65 -12.41 19.68 1.60
C PHE A 65 -13.69 18.90 1.23
N PRO A 66 -14.58 19.36 0.33
CA PRO A 66 -15.82 18.63 0.02
C PRO A 66 -15.55 17.23 -0.52
N VAL A 67 -14.50 17.07 -1.34
CA VAL A 67 -14.10 15.77 -1.89
C VAL A 67 -13.61 14.86 -0.78
N LEU A 68 -12.69 15.34 0.07
CA LEU A 68 -12.18 14.55 1.20
C LEU A 68 -13.27 14.19 2.19
N ALA A 69 -14.21 15.09 2.47
CA ALA A 69 -15.34 14.85 3.36
C ALA A 69 -16.27 13.75 2.81
N ILE A 70 -16.59 13.78 1.51
CA ILE A 70 -17.38 12.72 0.86
C ILE A 70 -16.63 11.38 0.95
N VAL A 71 -15.34 11.36 0.57
CA VAL A 71 -14.53 10.13 0.64
C VAL A 71 -14.44 9.61 2.06
N LEU A 72 -14.25 10.48 3.05
CA LEU A 72 -14.21 10.11 4.47
C LEU A 72 -15.54 9.48 4.91
N VAL A 73 -16.68 10.08 4.58
CA VAL A 73 -18.01 9.57 4.95
C VAL A 73 -18.27 8.22 4.29
N VAL A 74 -18.06 8.13 2.97
CA VAL A 74 -18.29 6.90 2.20
C VAL A 74 -17.40 5.79 2.74
N ARG A 75 -16.10 6.06 2.94
CA ARG A 75 -15.15 5.06 3.43
C ARG A 75 -15.40 4.63 4.87
N SER A 76 -15.78 5.57 5.74
CA SER A 76 -15.95 5.28 7.18
C SER A 76 -17.24 4.53 7.46
N PHE A 77 -18.30 4.82 6.71
CA PHE A 77 -19.65 4.39 7.08
C PHE A 77 -20.38 3.58 6.01
N ILE A 78 -19.96 3.63 4.74
CA ILE A 78 -20.67 2.98 3.63
C ILE A 78 -19.87 1.78 3.11
N TYR A 79 -18.79 2.03 2.39
CA TYR A 79 -17.97 0.99 1.76
C TYR A 79 -16.48 1.23 1.97
N GLU A 80 -15.77 0.17 2.37
CA GLU A 80 -14.31 0.18 2.45
C GLU A 80 -13.73 -0.91 1.53
N PRO A 81 -12.73 -0.59 0.69
CA PRO A 81 -12.08 -1.59 -0.15
C PRO A 81 -11.06 -2.41 0.67
N PHE A 82 -11.07 -3.73 0.47
CA PHE A 82 -10.08 -4.66 1.03
C PHE A 82 -9.47 -5.52 -0.07
N GLN A 83 -8.18 -5.87 0.07
CA GLN A 83 -7.52 -6.84 -0.80
C GLN A 83 -7.49 -8.21 -0.10
N ILE A 84 -7.72 -9.29 -0.86
CA ILE A 84 -7.63 -10.67 -0.38
C ILE A 84 -6.16 -11.13 -0.40
N PRO A 85 -5.55 -11.38 0.76
CA PRO A 85 -4.13 -11.69 0.84
C PRO A 85 -3.80 -13.18 0.77
N SER A 86 -4.77 -14.07 1.02
CA SER A 86 -4.56 -15.52 1.19
C SER A 86 -5.65 -16.39 0.57
N GLY A 87 -5.32 -17.67 0.33
CA GLY A 87 -6.20 -18.63 -0.35
C GLY A 87 -7.33 -19.23 0.51
N SER A 88 -7.56 -18.69 1.70
CA SER A 88 -8.47 -19.31 2.68
C SER A 88 -9.97 -19.22 2.36
N MET A 89 -10.34 -18.25 1.51
CA MET A 89 -11.71 -18.08 1.02
C MET A 89 -11.90 -18.60 -0.41
N MET A 90 -10.90 -19.28 -0.97
CA MET A 90 -11.03 -19.94 -2.26
C MET A 90 -12.07 -21.07 -2.18
N PRO A 91 -12.90 -21.25 -3.23
CA PRO A 91 -12.83 -20.59 -4.53
C PRO A 91 -13.72 -19.34 -4.62
N THR A 92 -14.41 -18.97 -3.54
CA THR A 92 -15.35 -17.85 -3.52
C THR A 92 -14.66 -16.50 -3.66
N LEU A 93 -13.52 -16.32 -3.00
CA LEU A 93 -12.65 -15.15 -3.12
C LEU A 93 -11.22 -15.63 -3.41
N LEU A 94 -10.64 -15.12 -4.49
CA LEU A 94 -9.31 -15.47 -4.95
C LEU A 94 -8.25 -14.53 -4.36
N ILE A 95 -7.02 -15.03 -4.27
CA ILE A 95 -5.88 -14.22 -3.86
C ILE A 95 -5.70 -13.09 -4.89
N GLY A 96 -5.60 -11.85 -4.42
CA GLY A 96 -5.51 -10.68 -5.28
C GLY A 96 -6.85 -10.02 -5.61
N ASP A 97 -7.99 -10.60 -5.21
CA ASP A 97 -9.29 -9.92 -5.31
C ASP A 97 -9.31 -8.65 -4.46
N PHE A 98 -9.92 -7.61 -5.00
CA PHE A 98 -10.29 -6.41 -4.27
C PHE A 98 -11.81 -6.43 -4.07
N ILE A 99 -12.21 -6.48 -2.81
CA ILE A 99 -13.62 -6.55 -2.40
C ILE A 99 -14.09 -5.21 -1.83
N LEU A 100 -15.38 -4.93 -1.97
CA LEU A 100 -16.09 -3.88 -1.27
C LEU A 100 -16.75 -4.45 -0.01
N VAL A 101 -16.43 -3.83 1.13
CA VAL A 101 -16.96 -4.21 2.43
C VAL A 101 -17.97 -3.17 2.89
N GLU A 102 -19.21 -3.60 3.04
CA GLU A 102 -20.33 -2.81 3.57
C GLU A 102 -20.17 -2.61 5.08
N LYS A 103 -19.90 -1.37 5.49
CA LYS A 103 -19.52 -1.03 6.89
C LYS A 103 -20.72 -0.97 7.83
N PHE A 104 -21.90 -0.67 7.31
CA PHE A 104 -23.13 -0.53 8.08
C PHE A 104 -23.89 -1.85 8.23
N ALA A 105 -23.41 -2.97 7.67
CA ALA A 105 -24.09 -4.26 7.75
C ALA A 105 -24.19 -4.79 9.20
N TYR A 106 -23.17 -4.50 10.03
CA TYR A 106 -23.02 -5.04 11.39
C TYR A 106 -22.88 -3.92 12.44
N GLY A 107 -23.71 -2.87 12.30
CA GLY A 107 -23.64 -1.66 13.09
C GLY A 107 -22.71 -0.60 12.48
N ILE A 108 -23.13 0.66 12.52
CA ILE A 108 -22.31 1.80 12.13
C ILE A 108 -21.32 2.06 13.27
N LYS A 109 -20.02 1.96 12.98
CA LYS A 109 -18.95 2.09 13.98
C LYS A 109 -18.22 3.42 13.85
N ASP A 110 -17.73 3.93 14.97
CA ASP A 110 -16.83 5.09 14.99
C ASP A 110 -15.52 4.76 14.22
N PRO A 111 -15.05 5.64 13.33
CA PRO A 111 -13.89 5.37 12.47
C PRO A 111 -12.54 5.28 13.21
N ILE A 112 -12.47 5.68 14.49
CA ILE A 112 -11.24 5.72 15.27
C ILE A 112 -11.18 4.55 16.25
N TYR A 113 -12.22 4.38 17.07
CA TYR A 113 -12.28 3.42 18.16
C TYR A 113 -13.14 2.18 17.85
N GLN A 114 -13.79 2.14 16.68
CA GLN A 114 -14.66 1.04 16.23
C GLN A 114 -15.81 0.69 17.18
N LYS A 115 -16.21 1.63 18.04
CA LYS A 115 -17.40 1.48 18.89
C LYS A 115 -18.67 1.64 18.05
N THR A 116 -19.65 0.77 18.24
CA THR A 116 -20.95 0.86 17.56
C THR A 116 -21.66 2.14 18.01
N LEU A 117 -21.96 3.01 17.04
CA LEU A 117 -22.72 4.24 17.19
C LEU A 117 -24.21 4.01 16.97
N ILE A 118 -24.54 3.23 15.93
CA ILE A 118 -25.91 2.92 15.54
C ILE A 118 -25.99 1.43 15.24
N GLU A 119 -26.88 0.74 15.95
CA GLU A 119 -27.18 -0.67 15.70
C GLU A 119 -28.07 -0.77 14.46
N THR A 120 -27.64 -1.56 13.48
CA THR A 120 -28.31 -1.69 12.17
C THR A 120 -28.71 -3.13 11.89
N GLY A 121 -27.80 -4.07 12.13
CA GLY A 121 -28.00 -5.49 11.91
C GLY A 121 -26.87 -6.31 12.51
N HIS A 122 -27.04 -7.63 12.48
CA HIS A 122 -26.06 -8.61 12.94
C HIS A 122 -25.69 -9.57 11.81
N PRO A 123 -24.50 -10.19 11.84
CA PRO A 123 -24.13 -11.25 10.92
C PRO A 123 -25.19 -12.34 10.81
N LYS A 124 -25.50 -12.70 9.57
CA LYS A 124 -26.36 -13.82 9.24
C LYS A 124 -25.51 -15.00 8.79
N ARG A 125 -26.02 -16.20 9.01
CA ARG A 125 -25.36 -17.42 8.56
C ARG A 125 -25.17 -17.37 7.04
N GLY A 126 -23.98 -17.73 6.60
CA GLY A 126 -23.58 -17.68 5.19
C GLY A 126 -23.01 -16.33 4.74
N ASP A 127 -23.11 -15.26 5.55
CA ASP A 127 -22.43 -14.00 5.23
C ASP A 127 -20.91 -14.19 5.17
N ILE A 128 -20.24 -13.43 4.31
CA ILE A 128 -18.79 -13.30 4.33
C ILE A 128 -18.47 -12.04 5.13
N ALA A 129 -17.86 -12.21 6.29
CA ALA A 129 -17.55 -11.14 7.23
C ALA A 129 -16.06 -10.82 7.21
N VAL A 130 -15.75 -9.52 7.24
CA VAL A 130 -14.41 -9.00 7.54
C VAL A 130 -14.38 -8.65 9.02
N PHE A 131 -13.34 -9.07 9.74
CA PHE A 131 -13.20 -8.81 11.17
C PHE A 131 -11.73 -8.74 11.59
N LYS A 132 -11.47 -8.09 12.73
CA LYS A 132 -10.17 -8.10 13.39
C LYS A 132 -9.91 -9.43 14.05
N TYR A 133 -8.78 -10.06 13.74
CA TYR A 133 -8.42 -11.36 14.31
C TYR A 133 -8.40 -11.29 15.85
N PRO A 134 -9.14 -12.17 16.57
CA PRO A 134 -9.27 -12.06 18.03
C PRO A 134 -7.95 -12.12 18.80
N GLU A 135 -6.97 -12.93 18.37
CA GLU A 135 -5.68 -13.04 19.07
C GLU A 135 -4.71 -11.90 18.69
N ASP A 136 -4.82 -11.34 17.47
CA ASP A 136 -4.04 -10.17 17.03
C ASP A 136 -4.92 -9.19 16.23
N PRO A 137 -5.54 -8.19 16.90
CA PRO A 137 -6.44 -7.24 16.26
C PRO A 137 -5.82 -6.33 15.19
N ARG A 138 -4.50 -6.44 14.96
CA ARG A 138 -3.82 -5.74 13.86
C ARG A 138 -4.09 -6.40 12.51
N LEU A 139 -4.49 -7.67 12.50
CA LEU A 139 -4.77 -8.44 11.30
C LEU A 139 -6.26 -8.43 10.96
N ASP A 140 -6.57 -8.23 9.68
CA ASP A 140 -7.92 -8.36 9.13
C ASP A 140 -8.10 -9.77 8.56
N TYR A 141 -9.16 -10.45 8.98
CA TYR A 141 -9.54 -11.78 8.52
C TYR A 141 -10.88 -11.70 7.79
N ILE A 142 -11.01 -12.53 6.76
CA ILE A 142 -12.23 -12.63 5.96
C ILE A 142 -12.64 -14.08 5.96
N LYS A 143 -13.83 -14.36 6.50
CA LYS A 143 -14.37 -15.72 6.67
C LYS A 143 -15.88 -15.74 6.46
N ARG A 144 -16.42 -16.93 6.24
CA ARG A 144 -17.86 -17.17 6.21
C ARG A 144 -18.40 -17.39 7.62
N VAL A 145 -19.53 -16.75 7.92
CA VAL A 145 -20.28 -16.95 9.17
C VAL A 145 -20.98 -18.32 9.10
N VAL A 146 -20.54 -19.26 9.93
CA VAL A 146 -21.09 -20.62 9.98
C VAL A 146 -21.96 -20.83 11.20
N GLY A 147 -21.61 -20.28 12.37
CA GLY A 147 -22.36 -20.37 13.62
C GLY A 147 -22.74 -19.00 14.17
N LEU A 148 -23.98 -18.89 14.65
CA LEU A 148 -24.57 -17.71 15.27
C LEU A 148 -24.60 -17.86 16.80
N PRO A 149 -24.77 -16.77 17.58
CA PRO A 149 -24.87 -16.84 19.03
C PRO A 149 -25.88 -17.90 19.50
N GLY A 150 -25.45 -18.78 20.40
CA GLY A 150 -26.25 -19.88 20.95
C GLY A 150 -26.26 -21.16 20.12
N ASP A 151 -25.75 -21.17 18.89
CA ASP A 151 -25.68 -22.40 18.10
C ASP A 151 -24.69 -23.41 18.70
N ARG A 152 -25.01 -24.70 18.58
CA ARG A 152 -24.02 -25.77 18.67
C ARG A 152 -23.52 -26.11 17.28
N VAL A 153 -22.22 -25.99 17.08
CA VAL A 153 -21.53 -26.32 15.83
C VAL A 153 -20.68 -27.55 16.08
N SER A 154 -20.78 -28.57 15.22
CA SER A 154 -19.85 -29.69 15.19
C SER A 154 -19.29 -29.87 13.80
N TYR A 155 -18.05 -30.31 13.71
CA TYR A 155 -17.35 -30.53 12.45
C TYR A 155 -16.79 -31.94 12.39
N ASP A 156 -17.10 -32.66 11.31
CA ASP A 156 -16.55 -33.99 11.06
C ASP A 156 -15.25 -33.85 10.23
N PRO A 157 -14.07 -34.17 10.81
CA PRO A 157 -12.79 -34.06 10.13
C PRO A 157 -12.58 -35.07 9.00
N GLN A 158 -13.38 -36.14 8.94
CA GLN A 158 -13.28 -37.17 7.91
C GLN A 158 -14.12 -36.79 6.69
N SER A 159 -15.40 -36.50 6.89
CA SER A 159 -16.29 -36.07 5.81
C SER A 159 -16.13 -34.60 5.44
N LYS A 160 -15.46 -33.80 6.29
CA LYS A 160 -15.28 -32.34 6.15
C LYS A 160 -16.62 -31.59 6.17
N GLU A 161 -17.59 -32.11 6.92
CA GLU A 161 -18.95 -31.59 7.00
C GLU A 161 -19.20 -30.88 8.33
N VAL A 162 -20.01 -29.83 8.26
CA VAL A 162 -20.45 -29.06 9.43
C VAL A 162 -21.89 -29.44 9.74
N THR A 163 -22.17 -29.64 11.03
CA THR A 163 -23.52 -29.71 11.56
C THR A 163 -23.75 -28.53 12.49
N VAL A 164 -24.91 -27.88 12.35
CA VAL A 164 -25.31 -26.76 13.20
C VAL A 164 -26.66 -27.07 13.82
N GLN A 165 -26.76 -26.97 15.14
CA GLN A 165 -28.00 -27.06 15.91
C GLN A 165 -28.29 -25.68 16.52
N PRO A 166 -29.35 -24.96 16.07
CA PRO A 166 -29.61 -23.61 16.54
C PRO A 166 -30.07 -23.52 17.99
N ASN A 167 -29.75 -22.41 18.66
CA ASN A 167 -30.26 -22.05 20.00
C ASN A 167 -30.05 -23.10 21.11
N CYS A 168 -28.93 -23.80 21.07
CA CYS A 168 -28.45 -24.78 22.04
C CYS A 168 -27.94 -24.17 23.36
N SER A 169 -28.57 -23.10 23.85
CA SER A 169 -28.19 -22.47 25.12
C SER A 169 -28.22 -23.51 26.24
N SER A 170 -27.22 -23.46 27.13
CA SER A 170 -27.05 -24.36 28.29
C SER A 170 -28.39 -24.69 28.98
N GLY A 171 -28.96 -25.86 28.70
CA GLY A 171 -30.18 -26.37 29.33
C GLY A 171 -31.39 -26.65 28.43
N GLN A 172 -31.38 -26.27 27.14
CA GLN A 172 -32.41 -26.67 26.17
C GLN A 172 -31.96 -27.86 25.30
N ALA A 173 -32.90 -28.74 24.95
CA ALA A 173 -32.63 -29.89 24.10
C ALA A 173 -32.34 -29.43 22.65
N CYS A 174 -31.18 -29.83 22.14
CA CYS A 174 -30.65 -29.50 20.82
C CYS A 174 -31.18 -30.47 19.75
N ASP A 175 -32.49 -30.52 19.54
CA ASP A 175 -33.07 -31.69 18.86
C ASP A 175 -33.07 -31.55 17.33
N ASN A 176 -32.97 -30.33 16.77
CA ASN A 176 -33.07 -30.11 15.33
C ASN A 176 -31.80 -29.49 14.75
N ALA A 177 -31.08 -30.26 13.93
CA ALA A 177 -30.01 -29.75 13.10
C ALA A 177 -30.56 -28.94 11.91
N LEU A 178 -29.86 -27.89 11.51
CA LEU A 178 -30.15 -27.19 10.26
C LEU A 178 -29.92 -28.12 9.07
N PRO A 179 -30.75 -28.02 8.01
CA PRO A 179 -30.51 -28.74 6.78
C PRO A 179 -29.28 -28.13 6.09
N ILE A 180 -28.12 -28.73 6.33
CA ILE A 180 -26.88 -28.47 5.60
C ILE A 180 -26.72 -29.59 4.59
N THR A 181 -26.60 -29.24 3.31
CA THR A 181 -26.49 -30.23 2.23
C THR A 181 -25.22 -30.04 1.44
N TYR A 182 -24.63 -31.17 1.03
CA TYR A 182 -23.41 -31.22 0.25
C TYR A 182 -23.68 -31.86 -1.11
N SER A 183 -23.14 -31.29 -2.19
CA SER A 183 -23.08 -32.00 -3.47
C SER A 183 -22.01 -33.09 -3.44
N ASN A 184 -22.00 -33.92 -4.48
CA ASN A 184 -20.89 -34.83 -4.73
C ASN A 184 -19.57 -34.07 -4.80
N VAL A 185 -18.50 -34.75 -4.39
CA VAL A 185 -17.13 -34.26 -4.49
C VAL A 185 -16.65 -34.40 -5.93
N GLU A 186 -16.10 -33.32 -6.48
CA GLU A 186 -15.55 -33.25 -7.83
C GLU A 186 -14.10 -32.73 -7.79
N ALA A 187 -13.36 -32.96 -8.87
CA ALA A 187 -12.06 -32.32 -9.04
C ALA A 187 -12.24 -30.83 -9.36
N SER A 188 -11.58 -29.96 -8.61
CA SER A 188 -11.56 -28.51 -8.86
C SER A 188 -10.57 -28.15 -9.96
N ASP A 189 -10.62 -26.90 -10.43
CA ASP A 189 -9.59 -26.33 -11.32
C ASP A 189 -8.34 -25.88 -10.55
N PHE A 190 -8.29 -26.02 -9.22
CA PHE A 190 -7.18 -25.53 -8.40
C PHE A 190 -6.23 -26.65 -7.98
N VAL A 191 -4.93 -26.37 -8.09
CA VAL A 191 -3.84 -27.22 -7.63
C VAL A 191 -3.05 -26.46 -6.57
N GLN A 192 -2.94 -27.05 -5.38
CA GLN A 192 -2.15 -26.50 -4.28
C GLN A 192 -0.77 -27.15 -4.22
N THR A 193 0.29 -26.36 -4.18
CA THR A 193 1.63 -26.87 -3.85
C THR A 193 1.84 -26.81 -2.35
N PHE A 194 2.45 -27.86 -1.80
CA PHE A 194 2.80 -27.92 -0.38
C PHE A 194 4.30 -27.77 -0.21
N ALA A 195 4.68 -26.95 0.76
CA ALA A 195 6.05 -26.77 1.17
C ALA A 195 6.76 -28.11 1.45
N ARG A 196 7.72 -28.53 0.60
CA ARG A 196 8.59 -29.65 0.92
C ARG A 196 9.54 -29.25 2.06
N ARG A 197 9.61 -30.08 3.09
CA ARG A 197 10.35 -29.87 4.34
C ARG A 197 11.87 -29.98 4.18
N ASN A 198 12.47 -29.39 3.14
CA ASN A 198 13.92 -29.38 2.92
C ASN A 198 14.45 -27.94 2.83
N GLY A 199 14.48 -27.24 3.97
CA GLY A 199 15.33 -26.08 4.22
C GLY A 199 15.13 -24.84 3.33
N SER A 200 14.73 -23.73 3.95
CA SER A 200 14.46 -22.39 3.40
C SER A 200 13.10 -22.22 2.69
N GLU A 201 12.25 -21.41 3.34
CA GLU A 201 10.94 -20.86 2.94
C GLU A 201 10.25 -21.49 1.72
N ALA A 202 9.40 -22.48 1.97
CA ALA A 202 8.47 -22.94 0.96
C ALA A 202 7.09 -22.32 1.21
N THR A 203 6.61 -21.50 0.27
CA THR A 203 5.25 -20.97 0.26
C THR A 203 4.34 -21.97 -0.45
N SER A 204 3.13 -22.18 0.10
CA SER A 204 2.09 -22.89 -0.63
C SER A 204 1.53 -21.99 -1.74
N GLY A 205 1.54 -22.47 -2.98
CA GLY A 205 0.97 -21.78 -4.14
C GLY A 205 -0.36 -22.40 -4.58
N PHE A 206 -1.22 -21.60 -5.20
CA PHE A 206 -2.53 -21.97 -5.73
C PHE A 206 -2.60 -21.72 -7.23
N PHE A 207 -2.50 -22.79 -8.02
CA PHE A 207 -2.49 -22.69 -9.48
C PHE A 207 -3.84 -23.12 -10.05
N GLN A 208 -4.42 -22.28 -10.90
CA GLN A 208 -5.60 -22.67 -11.67
C GLN A 208 -5.14 -23.39 -12.94
N LEU A 209 -5.48 -24.67 -13.06
CA LEU A 209 -5.11 -25.54 -14.18
C LEU A 209 -6.33 -26.31 -14.68
N PRO A 210 -6.53 -26.42 -16.01
CA PRO A 210 -7.53 -27.30 -16.60
C PRO A 210 -7.51 -28.70 -15.98
N LYS A 211 -8.68 -29.34 -15.85
CA LYS A 211 -8.84 -30.61 -15.10
C LYS A 211 -8.00 -31.77 -15.65
N ASP A 212 -7.66 -31.73 -16.93
CA ASP A 212 -6.81 -32.69 -17.64
C ASP A 212 -5.31 -32.47 -17.40
N GLN A 213 -4.90 -31.32 -16.87
CA GLN A 213 -3.51 -31.01 -16.56
C GLN A 213 -3.16 -31.39 -15.12
N THR A 214 -1.90 -31.76 -14.89
CA THR A 214 -1.38 -32.06 -13.57
C THR A 214 -0.09 -31.30 -13.31
N ARG A 215 0.20 -31.02 -12.05
CA ARG A 215 1.44 -30.40 -11.61
C ARG A 215 2.18 -31.39 -10.70
N GLU A 216 3.44 -31.68 -11.00
CA GLU A 216 4.20 -32.75 -10.32
C GLU A 216 4.45 -32.48 -8.82
N ASP A 217 4.57 -31.21 -8.45
CA ASP A 217 4.78 -30.71 -7.08
C ASP A 217 3.47 -30.25 -6.39
N GLY A 218 2.31 -30.51 -6.98
CA GLY A 218 1.01 -30.02 -6.50
C GLY A 218 -0.05 -31.11 -6.36
N VAL A 219 -1.02 -30.86 -5.49
CA VAL A 219 -2.20 -31.71 -5.30
C VAL A 219 -3.42 -30.97 -5.83
N ARG A 220 -4.16 -31.61 -6.74
CA ARG A 220 -5.44 -31.08 -7.20
C ARG A 220 -6.45 -31.09 -6.06
N LEU A 221 -7.04 -29.94 -5.78
CA LEU A 221 -8.03 -29.78 -4.73
C LEU A 221 -9.35 -30.38 -5.19
N SER A 222 -10.08 -30.94 -4.23
CA SER A 222 -11.48 -31.34 -4.38
C SER A 222 -12.39 -30.14 -4.15
N GLU A 223 -13.47 -30.05 -4.90
CA GLU A 223 -14.52 -29.05 -4.74
C GLU A 223 -15.88 -29.74 -4.55
N ARG A 224 -16.74 -29.13 -3.74
CA ARG A 224 -18.18 -29.44 -3.68
C ARG A 224 -18.97 -28.21 -3.27
N LYS A 225 -20.28 -28.24 -3.53
CA LYS A 225 -21.22 -27.22 -3.06
C LYS A 225 -21.68 -27.54 -1.65
N GLU A 226 -21.58 -26.57 -0.75
CA GLU A 226 -22.18 -26.58 0.58
C GLU A 226 -23.35 -25.59 0.60
N THR A 227 -24.51 -26.01 1.11
CA THR A 227 -25.65 -25.12 1.33
C THR A 227 -25.87 -24.95 2.83
N LEU A 228 -25.59 -23.75 3.35
CA LEU A 228 -25.82 -23.34 4.73
C LEU A 228 -27.13 -22.55 4.82
N GLY A 229 -28.23 -23.24 5.12
CA GLY A 229 -29.56 -22.63 5.09
C GLY A 229 -29.93 -22.24 3.66
N ASN A 230 -29.97 -20.93 3.37
CA ASN A 230 -30.34 -20.41 2.05
C ASN A 230 -29.12 -19.99 1.20
N VAL A 231 -27.89 -20.20 1.70
CA VAL A 231 -26.67 -19.77 1.03
C VAL A 231 -25.91 -20.99 0.53
N THR A 232 -25.88 -21.18 -0.79
CA THR A 232 -25.04 -22.18 -1.46
C THR A 232 -23.73 -21.55 -1.91
N HIS A 233 -22.62 -22.21 -1.61
CA HIS A 233 -21.27 -21.80 -2.03
C HIS A 233 -20.40 -23.02 -2.29
N ASN A 234 -19.28 -22.81 -2.96
CA ASN A 234 -18.29 -23.85 -3.20
C ASN A 234 -17.29 -23.88 -2.04
N ILE A 235 -16.85 -25.07 -1.67
CA ILE A 235 -15.77 -25.29 -0.71
C ILE A 235 -14.66 -26.11 -1.36
N LEU A 236 -13.42 -25.83 -0.97
CA LEU A 236 -12.24 -26.61 -1.37
C LEU A 236 -11.76 -27.47 -0.21
N THR A 237 -11.33 -28.69 -0.53
CA THR A 237 -10.66 -29.63 0.38
C THR A 237 -9.47 -30.27 -0.33
N VAL A 238 -8.47 -30.68 0.44
CA VAL A 238 -7.32 -31.44 -0.04
C VAL A 238 -7.69 -32.93 0.06
N PRO A 239 -7.78 -33.69 -1.05
CA PRO A 239 -8.32 -35.06 -1.05
C PRO A 239 -7.62 -36.04 -0.08
N ILE A 240 -6.35 -35.78 0.25
CA ILE A 240 -5.50 -36.64 1.08
C ILE A 240 -5.20 -36.04 2.47
N ALA A 241 -5.75 -34.87 2.80
CA ALA A 241 -5.43 -34.21 4.06
C ALA A 241 -6.27 -34.77 5.22
N GLN A 242 -5.59 -35.17 6.29
CA GLN A 242 -6.22 -35.47 7.57
C GLN A 242 -6.09 -34.26 8.49
N ASP A 243 -7.21 -33.87 9.08
CA ASP A 243 -7.20 -32.79 10.06
C ASP A 243 -6.48 -33.22 11.33
N GLN A 244 -5.59 -32.36 11.80
CA GLN A 244 -4.96 -32.51 13.11
C GLN A 244 -5.94 -32.03 14.18
N VAL A 245 -6.96 -32.84 14.49
CA VAL A 245 -8.06 -32.48 15.42
C VAL A 245 -7.54 -32.04 16.80
N GLY A 246 -6.38 -32.54 17.23
CA GLY A 246 -5.74 -32.11 18.48
C GLY A 246 -5.25 -30.64 18.49
N MET A 247 -5.17 -29.99 17.33
CA MET A 247 -4.84 -28.57 17.19
C MET A 247 -6.08 -27.68 17.22
N TYR A 248 -7.28 -28.26 17.23
CA TYR A 248 -8.50 -27.48 17.30
C TYR A 248 -8.68 -26.86 18.68
N TYR A 249 -9.27 -25.68 18.70
CA TYR A 249 -9.72 -25.03 19.92
C TYR A 249 -10.67 -25.96 20.66
N GLN A 250 -10.29 -26.40 21.86
CA GLN A 250 -11.12 -27.26 22.69
C GLN A 250 -11.92 -26.41 23.67
N GLN A 251 -13.25 -26.40 23.53
CA GLN A 251 -14.12 -25.78 24.53
C GLN A 251 -14.30 -26.74 25.71
N SER A 252 -14.09 -26.24 26.93
CA SER A 252 -14.21 -27.05 28.14
C SER A 252 -15.60 -27.66 28.28
N GLY A 253 -15.67 -28.95 28.58
CA GLY A 253 -16.93 -29.68 28.80
C GLY A 253 -17.66 -30.16 27.53
N LEU A 254 -17.12 -29.94 26.34
CA LEU A 254 -17.69 -30.43 25.08
C LEU A 254 -16.80 -31.49 24.41
N PRO A 255 -17.36 -32.36 23.54
CA PRO A 255 -16.56 -33.25 22.71
C PRO A 255 -15.59 -32.48 21.79
N LEU A 256 -14.53 -33.15 21.35
CA LEU A 256 -13.63 -32.62 20.31
C LEU A 256 -14.42 -32.22 19.06
N ALA A 257 -13.96 -31.16 18.38
CA ALA A 257 -14.60 -30.60 17.20
C ALA A 257 -16.09 -30.23 17.38
N THR A 258 -16.50 -29.92 18.62
CA THR A 258 -17.84 -29.46 18.97
C THR A 258 -17.77 -28.21 19.83
N TRP A 259 -18.56 -27.20 19.49
CA TRP A 259 -18.56 -25.90 20.12
C TRP A 259 -19.98 -25.38 20.33
N ILE A 260 -20.21 -24.64 21.41
CA ILE A 260 -21.40 -23.82 21.60
C ILE A 260 -20.96 -22.37 21.49
N VAL A 261 -21.52 -21.68 20.49
CA VAL A 261 -21.19 -20.28 20.19
C VAL A 261 -21.71 -19.39 21.31
N PRO A 262 -20.85 -18.64 22.02
CA PRO A 262 -21.28 -17.76 23.10
C PRO A 262 -22.21 -16.63 22.63
N PRO A 263 -23.02 -16.05 23.53
CA PRO A 263 -23.74 -14.81 23.24
C PRO A 263 -22.81 -13.70 22.71
N GLY A 264 -23.26 -12.97 21.68
CA GLY A 264 -22.47 -11.90 21.05
C GLY A 264 -21.20 -12.37 20.31
N HIS A 265 -21.08 -13.67 20.04
CA HIS A 265 -19.96 -14.24 19.31
C HIS A 265 -20.43 -15.03 18.08
N TYR A 266 -19.50 -15.28 17.17
CA TYR A 266 -19.76 -15.99 15.92
C TYR A 266 -18.70 -17.06 15.65
N PHE A 267 -19.12 -18.15 15.02
CA PHE A 267 -18.22 -19.19 14.53
C PHE A 267 -17.99 -18.99 13.03
N MET A 268 -16.74 -18.83 12.64
CA MET A 268 -16.33 -18.39 11.31
C MET A 268 -15.44 -19.46 10.66
N MET A 269 -15.66 -19.76 9.37
CA MET A 269 -14.84 -20.74 8.63
C MET A 269 -14.44 -20.21 7.26
N GLY A 270 -13.28 -20.66 6.77
CA GLY A 270 -12.88 -20.42 5.37
C GLY A 270 -13.55 -21.40 4.43
N ASP A 271 -13.73 -21.00 3.17
CA ASP A 271 -14.29 -21.87 2.12
C ASP A 271 -13.25 -22.89 1.64
N ASN A 272 -11.95 -22.60 1.79
CA ASN A 272 -10.87 -23.57 1.62
C ASN A 272 -10.59 -24.26 2.96
N ARG A 273 -11.29 -25.39 3.20
CA ARG A 273 -11.40 -26.04 4.53
C ARG A 273 -10.06 -26.48 5.09
N ASP A 274 -9.16 -26.99 4.26
CA ASP A 274 -7.86 -27.48 4.73
C ASP A 274 -6.77 -26.39 4.73
N ASN A 275 -7.02 -25.24 4.10
CA ASN A 275 -6.11 -24.09 4.06
C ASN A 275 -6.75 -22.84 4.69
N SER A 276 -7.29 -22.99 5.89
CA SER A 276 -7.92 -21.88 6.60
C SER A 276 -7.66 -21.93 8.10
N ALA A 277 -6.90 -20.96 8.60
CA ALA A 277 -6.86 -20.63 10.03
C ALA A 277 -8.17 -19.91 10.41
N ASP A 278 -9.09 -20.64 11.03
CA ASP A 278 -10.43 -20.17 11.37
C ASP A 278 -10.90 -20.69 12.74
N SER A 279 -12.20 -20.52 13.06
CA SER A 279 -12.73 -20.77 14.40
C SER A 279 -12.48 -22.17 14.94
N ARG A 280 -12.19 -23.15 14.06
CA ARG A 280 -11.74 -24.48 14.49
C ARG A 280 -10.46 -24.42 15.32
N TYR A 281 -9.57 -23.46 15.09
CA TYR A 281 -8.25 -23.38 15.72
C TYR A 281 -8.17 -22.37 16.87
N TRP A 282 -8.85 -21.22 16.76
CA TRP A 282 -8.76 -20.12 17.74
C TRP A 282 -10.09 -19.79 18.44
N GLY A 283 -11.18 -20.48 18.12
CA GLY A 283 -12.48 -20.28 18.78
C GLY A 283 -13.33 -19.19 18.14
N PHE A 284 -13.92 -18.29 18.92
CA PHE A 284 -15.04 -17.47 18.45
C PHE A 284 -14.66 -16.01 18.17
N VAL A 285 -15.39 -15.36 17.26
CA VAL A 285 -15.22 -13.92 16.96
C VAL A 285 -16.22 -13.12 17.77
N PRO A 286 -15.77 -12.23 18.67
CA PRO A 286 -16.65 -11.28 19.33
C PRO A 286 -17.26 -10.29 18.33
N GLU A 287 -18.51 -9.89 18.51
CA GLU A 287 -19.21 -8.93 17.65
C GLU A 287 -18.46 -7.60 17.47
N GLN A 288 -17.80 -7.13 18.53
CA GLN A 288 -17.01 -5.90 18.49
C GLN A 288 -15.86 -5.95 17.46
N ASN A 289 -15.34 -7.14 17.15
CA ASN A 289 -14.26 -7.33 16.18
C ASN A 289 -14.73 -7.23 14.72
N LEU A 290 -16.04 -7.30 14.44
CA LEU A 290 -16.56 -7.26 13.08
C LEU A 290 -16.29 -5.90 12.42
N VAL A 291 -15.89 -5.90 11.16
CA VAL A 291 -15.58 -4.68 10.40
C VAL A 291 -16.68 -4.36 9.40
N GLY A 292 -17.28 -5.40 8.79
CA GLY A 292 -18.37 -5.26 7.83
C GLY A 292 -18.58 -6.52 7.00
N LYS A 293 -19.52 -6.46 6.07
CA LYS A 293 -19.88 -7.57 5.18
C LYS A 293 -19.22 -7.42 3.80
N ALA A 294 -18.53 -8.45 3.31
CA ALA A 294 -18.07 -8.46 1.93
C ALA A 294 -19.26 -8.63 0.97
N THR A 295 -19.39 -7.74 0.00
CA THR A 295 -20.59 -7.67 -0.87
C THR A 295 -20.32 -7.82 -2.36
N ALA A 296 -19.17 -7.34 -2.83
CA ALA A 296 -18.82 -7.39 -4.25
C ALA A 296 -17.30 -7.43 -4.43
N ILE A 297 -16.84 -8.09 -5.50
CA ILE A 297 -15.48 -7.96 -6.03
C ILE A 297 -15.53 -6.85 -7.07
N TRP A 298 -14.72 -5.80 -6.89
CA TRP A 298 -14.69 -4.66 -7.83
C TRP A 298 -13.47 -4.66 -8.74
N MET A 299 -12.46 -5.47 -8.42
CA MET A 299 -11.27 -5.71 -9.23
C MET A 299 -10.62 -7.03 -8.80
N SER A 300 -9.97 -7.74 -9.72
CA SER A 300 -9.25 -8.99 -9.41
C SER A 300 -7.93 -9.02 -10.17
N PHE A 301 -6.87 -9.50 -9.51
CA PHE A 301 -5.54 -9.66 -10.08
C PHE A 301 -5.08 -11.09 -9.88
N GLU A 302 -4.46 -11.68 -10.91
CA GLU A 302 -3.77 -12.95 -10.77
C GLU A 302 -2.57 -12.78 -9.82
N LYS A 303 -2.65 -13.43 -8.66
CA LYS A 303 -1.67 -13.30 -7.57
C LYS A 303 -1.57 -14.61 -6.78
N GLN A 304 -0.38 -14.92 -6.28
CA GLN A 304 -0.16 -16.02 -5.32
C GLN A 304 0.06 -15.48 -3.90
N GLU A 305 -0.15 -16.33 -2.90
CA GLU A 305 0.01 -15.96 -1.49
C GLU A 305 1.46 -15.59 -1.20
N GLY A 306 1.69 -14.35 -0.74
CA GLY A 306 3.04 -13.83 -0.52
C GLY A 306 3.85 -13.54 -1.79
N GLU A 307 3.24 -13.58 -2.98
CA GLU A 307 3.91 -13.25 -4.25
C GLU A 307 3.35 -11.98 -4.92
N TRP A 308 4.14 -11.44 -5.84
CA TRP A 308 3.79 -10.34 -6.72
C TRP A 308 2.62 -10.70 -7.65
N PRO A 309 1.71 -9.78 -8.00
CA PRO A 309 0.86 -9.96 -9.18
C PRO A 309 1.75 -9.94 -10.42
N THR A 310 1.93 -11.08 -11.08
CA THR A 310 2.86 -11.20 -12.20
C THR A 310 2.46 -10.29 -13.37
N GLY A 311 3.44 -9.54 -13.88
CA GLY A 311 3.50 -9.14 -15.29
C GLY A 311 2.94 -7.78 -15.73
N ARG A 312 2.11 -7.06 -14.96
CA ARG A 312 1.47 -5.83 -15.50
C ARG A 312 2.20 -4.51 -15.23
N LYS A 313 3.00 -4.37 -14.17
CA LYS A 313 3.69 -3.10 -13.87
C LYS A 313 5.14 -3.04 -14.36
N LEU A 314 5.89 -4.14 -14.33
CA LEU A 314 7.28 -4.19 -14.80
C LEU A 314 7.41 -4.30 -16.33
N GLY A 315 6.36 -4.75 -17.04
CA GLY A 315 6.43 -5.06 -18.47
C GLY A 315 7.25 -6.32 -18.80
N TYR A 316 7.62 -7.12 -17.79
CA TYR A 316 8.41 -8.34 -17.92
C TYR A 316 7.86 -9.47 -17.06
N THR A 317 7.97 -10.71 -17.55
CA THR A 317 7.58 -11.93 -16.83
C THR A 317 8.81 -12.83 -16.68
N PHE A 318 9.19 -13.11 -15.44
CA PHE A 318 10.36 -13.94 -15.15
C PHE A 318 10.13 -15.41 -15.51
N GLN A 319 11.08 -16.01 -16.23
CA GLN A 319 11.12 -17.46 -16.47
C GLN A 319 11.62 -18.19 -15.22
N HIS A 320 12.64 -17.65 -14.57
CA HIS A 320 13.23 -18.15 -13.34
C HIS A 320 12.76 -17.29 -12.15
N GLN A 321 11.70 -17.76 -11.48
CA GLN A 321 11.09 -17.04 -10.36
C GLN A 321 12.03 -16.85 -9.16
N ASP A 322 13.06 -17.68 -9.01
CA ASP A 322 14.05 -17.53 -7.94
C ASP A 322 14.91 -16.26 -8.11
N LEU A 323 15.13 -15.79 -9.34
CA LEU A 323 15.78 -14.50 -9.59
C LEU A 323 14.91 -13.33 -9.14
N LEU A 324 13.60 -13.37 -9.42
CA LEU A 324 12.65 -12.36 -8.94
C LEU A 324 12.58 -12.36 -7.41
N GLN A 325 12.46 -13.54 -6.79
CA GLN A 325 12.43 -13.67 -5.34
C GLN A 325 13.72 -13.14 -4.71
N GLN A 326 14.88 -13.47 -5.29
CA GLN A 326 16.17 -12.96 -4.81
C GLN A 326 16.25 -11.44 -4.93
N ALA A 327 15.81 -10.85 -6.05
CA ALA A 327 15.81 -9.40 -6.25
C ALA A 327 14.94 -8.66 -5.22
N LEU A 328 13.83 -9.26 -4.79
CA LEU A 328 12.92 -8.72 -3.78
C LEU A 328 13.35 -9.01 -2.33
N THR A 329 14.44 -9.74 -2.11
CA THR A 329 14.88 -10.17 -0.78
C THR A 329 16.00 -9.30 -0.25
N HIS A 330 15.72 -8.55 0.82
CA HIS A 330 16.71 -7.73 1.51
C HIS A 330 17.62 -8.59 2.40
N ARG A 331 18.89 -8.17 2.58
CA ARG A 331 19.89 -8.83 3.46
C ARG A 331 19.41 -9.16 4.87
N SER A 332 18.42 -8.42 5.39
CA SER A 332 17.86 -8.68 6.71
C SER A 332 17.01 -9.95 6.79
N ALA A 333 16.50 -10.44 5.66
CA ALA A 333 15.57 -11.55 5.59
C ALA A 333 16.27 -12.89 5.33
N SER A 334 17.30 -12.90 4.49
CA SER A 334 17.98 -14.12 4.06
C SER A 334 19.45 -13.87 3.73
N SER A 335 20.28 -14.92 3.80
CA SER A 335 21.66 -14.91 3.30
C SER A 335 21.73 -14.93 1.77
N LYS A 336 20.71 -15.46 1.08
CA LYS A 336 20.53 -15.31 -0.37
C LYS A 336 19.65 -14.09 -0.61
N HIS A 337 20.27 -12.94 -0.84
CA HIS A 337 19.62 -11.63 -0.96
C HIS A 337 20.01 -10.88 -2.25
N ASN A 338 19.48 -9.68 -2.39
CA ASN A 338 19.50 -8.87 -3.61
C ASN A 338 20.81 -8.12 -3.90
N GLU A 339 21.66 -7.83 -2.90
CA GLU A 339 22.91 -7.01 -3.07
C GLU A 339 23.80 -7.40 -4.28
N ARG A 340 23.89 -8.69 -4.65
CA ARG A 340 24.66 -9.12 -5.84
C ARG A 340 23.97 -8.77 -7.16
N LEU A 341 22.64 -8.82 -7.18
CA LEU A 341 21.84 -8.43 -8.34
C LEU A 341 21.81 -6.91 -8.45
N GLU A 342 21.70 -6.20 -7.33
CA GLU A 342 21.82 -4.73 -7.22
C GLU A 342 23.12 -4.26 -7.88
N PHE A 343 24.26 -4.81 -7.47
CA PHE A 343 25.58 -4.48 -8.04
C PHE A 343 25.62 -4.63 -9.57
N LEU A 344 25.06 -5.71 -10.11
CA LEU A 344 24.98 -5.95 -11.55
C LEU A 344 24.02 -4.97 -12.23
N GLY A 345 22.86 -4.75 -11.62
CA GLY A 345 21.80 -3.90 -12.12
C GLY A 345 22.16 -2.44 -12.20
N ASP A 346 22.86 -1.89 -11.20
CA ASP A 346 23.38 -0.51 -11.21
C ASP A 346 24.30 -0.28 -12.42
N SER A 347 25.21 -1.22 -12.68
CA SER A 347 26.12 -1.15 -13.83
C SER A 347 25.37 -1.14 -15.16
N ILE A 348 24.35 -2.01 -15.29
CA ILE A 348 23.52 -2.10 -16.49
C ILE A 348 22.69 -0.83 -16.66
N LEU A 349 22.02 -0.37 -15.61
CA LEU A 349 21.23 0.86 -15.63
C LEU A 349 22.08 2.05 -16.05
N SER A 350 23.25 2.21 -15.43
CA SER A 350 24.20 3.27 -15.75
C SER A 350 24.63 3.24 -17.21
N TYR A 351 24.87 2.06 -17.78
CA TYR A 351 25.16 1.88 -19.19
C TYR A 351 23.98 2.29 -20.09
N VAL A 352 22.79 1.75 -19.84
CA VAL A 352 21.61 1.99 -20.68
C VAL A 352 21.24 3.47 -20.71
N ILE A 353 21.25 4.14 -19.55
CA ILE A 353 20.96 5.57 -19.45
C ILE A 353 22.05 6.40 -20.11
N ALA A 354 23.34 6.06 -19.95
CA ALA A 354 24.42 6.76 -20.63
C ALA A 354 24.28 6.64 -22.17
N ASN A 355 23.98 5.45 -22.67
CA ASN A 355 23.76 5.18 -24.08
C ASN A 355 22.57 5.99 -24.63
N ALA A 356 21.44 6.01 -23.90
CA ALA A 356 20.26 6.79 -24.25
C ALA A 356 20.56 8.30 -24.33
N LEU A 357 21.27 8.85 -23.35
CA LEU A 357 21.64 10.27 -23.32
C LEU A 357 22.61 10.62 -24.45
N TYR A 358 23.62 9.79 -24.71
CA TYR A 358 24.60 10.01 -25.78
C TYR A 358 23.93 10.15 -27.15
N HIS A 359 22.99 9.25 -27.46
CA HIS A 359 22.25 9.30 -28.72
C HIS A 359 21.21 10.42 -28.77
N ARG A 360 20.57 10.75 -27.64
CA ARG A 360 19.54 11.79 -27.58
C ARG A 360 20.12 13.21 -27.64
N PHE A 361 21.33 13.41 -27.15
CA PHE A 361 21.98 14.72 -27.03
C PHE A 361 23.37 14.77 -27.72
N PRO A 362 23.44 14.62 -29.06
CA PRO A 362 24.71 14.44 -29.79
C PRO A 362 25.66 15.65 -29.79
N ARG A 363 25.25 16.78 -29.20
CA ARG A 363 26.01 18.04 -29.18
C ARG A 363 26.31 18.55 -27.76
N VAL A 364 25.93 17.79 -26.74
CA VAL A 364 26.13 18.15 -25.33
C VAL A 364 27.50 17.65 -24.88
N ASP A 365 28.15 18.41 -23.99
CA ASP A 365 29.46 18.02 -23.47
C ASP A 365 29.38 16.86 -22.46
N GLU A 366 30.53 16.24 -22.19
CA GLU A 366 30.64 15.12 -21.26
C GLU A 366 30.14 15.48 -19.85
N GLY A 367 30.40 16.70 -19.38
CA GLY A 367 30.04 17.12 -18.03
C GLY A 367 28.53 17.18 -17.82
N ASP A 368 27.80 17.75 -18.78
CA ASP A 368 26.33 17.79 -18.77
C ASP A 368 25.73 16.39 -18.94
N MET A 369 26.29 15.55 -19.80
CA MET A 369 25.85 14.15 -19.95
C MET A 369 26.03 13.35 -18.67
N SER A 370 27.19 13.47 -18.01
CA SER A 370 27.49 12.81 -16.73
C SER A 370 26.54 13.25 -15.62
N ARG A 371 26.17 14.54 -15.57
CA ARG A 371 25.17 15.07 -14.61
C ARG A 371 23.76 14.57 -14.88
N MET A 372 23.35 14.53 -16.15
CA MET A 372 22.04 13.98 -16.55
C MET A 372 21.93 12.53 -16.14
N ARG A 373 22.96 11.73 -16.43
CA ARG A 373 23.01 10.32 -16.01
C ARG A 373 22.88 10.19 -14.51
N ALA A 374 23.71 10.91 -13.74
CA ALA A 374 23.67 10.87 -12.28
C ALA A 374 22.30 11.25 -11.71
N THR A 375 21.60 12.19 -12.34
CA THR A 375 20.23 12.58 -11.95
C THR A 375 19.21 11.48 -12.19
N LEU A 376 19.35 10.72 -13.29
CA LEU A 376 18.43 9.66 -13.66
C LEU A 376 18.67 8.37 -12.88
N VAL A 377 19.92 8.05 -12.54
CA VAL A 377 20.27 6.80 -11.85
C VAL A 377 20.39 6.93 -10.33
N ARG A 378 20.19 8.13 -9.76
CA ARG A 378 20.25 8.31 -8.29
C ARG A 378 19.12 7.59 -7.56
N GLY A 379 19.42 7.21 -6.30
CA GLY A 379 18.48 6.52 -5.43
C GLY A 379 17.09 7.16 -5.28
N ASN A 380 16.99 8.50 -5.26
CA ASN A 380 15.67 9.16 -5.19
C ASN A 380 14.80 8.86 -6.42
N THR A 381 15.39 8.90 -7.62
CA THR A 381 14.70 8.63 -8.88
C THR A 381 14.28 7.16 -8.94
N LEU A 382 15.16 6.26 -8.49
CA LEU A 382 14.86 4.83 -8.39
C LEU A 382 13.78 4.51 -7.36
N ALA A 383 13.79 5.17 -6.20
CA ALA A 383 12.77 5.03 -5.19
C ALA A 383 11.39 5.51 -5.67
N GLU A 384 11.33 6.53 -6.54
CA GLU A 384 10.08 6.93 -7.20
C GLU A 384 9.56 5.84 -8.13
N ILE A 385 10.41 5.31 -9.01
CA ILE A 385 10.07 4.18 -9.90
C ILE A 385 9.59 2.97 -9.08
N ALA A 386 10.29 2.66 -7.99
CA ALA A 386 9.90 1.59 -7.07
C ALA A 386 8.50 1.79 -6.47
N ARG A 387 8.11 3.03 -6.15
CA ARG A 387 6.77 3.36 -5.64
C ARG A 387 5.71 3.28 -6.73
N GLU A 388 6.02 3.70 -7.96
CA GLU A 388 5.12 3.53 -9.12
C GLU A 388 4.80 2.04 -9.33
N PHE A 389 5.80 1.18 -9.13
CA PHE A 389 5.67 -0.27 -9.15
C PHE A 389 5.08 -0.88 -7.86
N GLU A 390 4.87 -0.10 -6.81
CA GLU A 390 4.42 -0.55 -5.48
C GLU A 390 5.34 -1.64 -4.85
N LEU A 391 6.66 -1.57 -5.11
CA LEU A 391 7.63 -2.59 -4.66
C LEU A 391 7.71 -2.73 -3.13
N GLY A 392 7.37 -1.68 -2.38
CA GLY A 392 7.43 -1.70 -0.92
C GLY A 392 6.65 -2.84 -0.29
N GLU A 393 5.44 -3.10 -0.77
CA GLU A 393 4.55 -4.15 -0.24
C GLU A 393 5.01 -5.57 -0.61
N CYS A 394 6.07 -5.68 -1.39
CA CYS A 394 6.56 -6.93 -1.98
C CYS A 394 7.95 -7.32 -1.49
N LEU A 395 8.60 -6.41 -0.75
CA LEU A 395 9.91 -6.65 -0.18
C LEU A 395 9.85 -7.73 0.89
N ARG A 396 10.73 -8.73 0.77
CA ARG A 396 10.98 -9.69 1.84
C ARG A 396 11.98 -9.09 2.80
N LEU A 397 11.50 -8.68 3.96
CA LEU A 397 12.27 -8.03 5.02
C LEU A 397 12.31 -8.90 6.27
N GLY A 398 13.44 -8.86 6.97
CA GLY A 398 13.55 -9.49 8.29
C GLY A 398 12.63 -8.79 9.29
N PRO A 399 12.17 -9.46 10.36
CA PRO A 399 11.20 -8.91 11.30
C PRO A 399 11.60 -7.55 11.91
N GLY A 400 12.90 -7.32 12.14
CA GLY A 400 13.41 -6.05 12.64
C GLY A 400 13.31 -4.91 11.62
N GLU A 401 13.68 -5.19 10.37
CA GLU A 401 13.64 -4.22 9.26
C GLU A 401 12.20 -3.89 8.86
N LEU A 402 11.30 -4.88 8.90
CA LEU A 402 9.88 -4.65 8.66
C LEU A 402 9.27 -3.73 9.73
N LYS A 403 9.57 -3.98 11.01
CA LYS A 403 9.09 -3.18 12.15
C LYS A 403 9.59 -1.73 12.10
N SER A 404 10.80 -1.49 11.61
CA SER A 404 11.35 -0.14 11.46
C SER A 404 10.85 0.60 10.21
N GLY A 405 9.97 -0.02 9.41
CA GLY A 405 9.40 0.58 8.21
C GLY A 405 10.30 0.49 6.98
N GLY A 406 11.21 -0.49 6.92
CA GLY A 406 12.14 -0.66 5.80
C GLY A 406 11.47 -0.74 4.42
N PHE A 407 10.24 -1.24 4.36
CA PHE A 407 9.44 -1.34 3.13
C PHE A 407 9.09 0.01 2.49
N ARG A 408 9.34 1.13 3.19
CA ARG A 408 9.16 2.50 2.68
C ARG A 408 10.48 3.27 2.53
N ARG A 409 11.61 2.66 2.90
CA ARG A 409 12.90 3.35 2.93
C ARG A 409 13.41 3.52 1.50
N GLU A 410 13.81 4.75 1.15
CA GLU A 410 14.21 5.10 -0.21
C GLU A 410 15.40 4.29 -0.70
N SER A 411 16.40 4.07 0.17
CA SER A 411 17.55 3.24 -0.18
C SER A 411 17.12 1.82 -0.55
N ILE A 412 16.36 1.14 0.32
CA ILE A 412 15.93 -0.25 0.07
C ILE A 412 15.09 -0.37 -1.20
N LEU A 413 14.21 0.61 -1.45
CA LEU A 413 13.41 0.67 -2.67
C LEU A 413 14.27 0.85 -3.93
N ALA A 414 15.27 1.73 -3.88
CA ALA A 414 16.20 1.95 -4.98
C ALA A 414 17.04 0.69 -5.28
N ASP A 415 17.64 0.11 -4.25
CA ASP A 415 18.47 -1.11 -4.34
C ASP A 415 17.65 -2.27 -4.96
N THR A 416 16.34 -2.32 -4.66
CA THR A 416 15.43 -3.33 -5.23
C THR A 416 15.20 -3.13 -6.72
N VAL A 417 15.08 -1.90 -7.22
CA VAL A 417 14.92 -1.64 -8.66
C VAL A 417 16.17 -2.06 -9.41
N GLU A 418 17.35 -1.73 -8.88
CA GLU A 418 18.62 -2.18 -9.44
C GLU A 418 18.70 -3.72 -9.43
N ALA A 419 18.36 -4.35 -8.32
CA ALA A 419 18.33 -5.80 -8.24
C ALA A 419 17.36 -6.46 -9.22
N LEU A 420 16.20 -5.84 -9.50
CA LEU A 420 15.28 -6.32 -10.52
C LEU A 420 15.89 -6.23 -11.91
N ILE A 421 16.59 -5.14 -12.24
CA ILE A 421 17.33 -5.01 -13.52
C ILE A 421 18.37 -6.14 -13.65
N GLY A 422 19.17 -6.37 -12.61
CA GLY A 422 20.15 -7.45 -12.58
C GLY A 422 19.48 -8.83 -12.73
N GLY A 423 18.34 -9.04 -12.08
CA GLY A 423 17.55 -10.27 -12.19
C GLY A 423 17.02 -10.50 -13.60
N VAL A 424 16.43 -9.49 -14.23
CA VAL A 424 15.91 -9.59 -15.61
C VAL A 424 17.02 -9.89 -16.60
N PHE A 425 18.20 -9.28 -16.43
CA PHE A 425 19.35 -9.55 -17.28
C PHE A 425 19.78 -11.01 -17.22
N LEU A 426 19.86 -11.59 -16.03
CA LEU A 426 20.21 -13.01 -15.85
C LEU A 426 19.12 -13.96 -16.33
N ASP A 427 17.86 -13.53 -16.31
CA ASP A 427 16.72 -14.30 -16.79
C ASP A 427 16.52 -14.23 -18.31
N SER A 428 17.11 -13.22 -18.97
CA SER A 428 16.96 -12.97 -20.41
C SER A 428 18.27 -12.51 -21.09
N ASP A 429 18.30 -11.28 -21.62
CA ASP A 429 19.39 -10.67 -22.36
C ASP A 429 19.41 -9.13 -22.23
N ILE A 430 20.50 -8.50 -22.69
CA ILE A 430 20.67 -7.05 -22.60
C ILE A 430 19.62 -6.28 -23.42
N GLN A 431 19.18 -6.80 -24.56
CA GLN A 431 18.23 -6.13 -25.44
C GLN A 431 16.85 -6.00 -24.80
N ASN A 432 16.42 -7.03 -24.07
CA ASN A 432 15.17 -6.99 -23.31
C ASN A 432 15.26 -6.02 -22.14
N VAL A 433 16.38 -6.03 -21.40
CA VAL A 433 16.62 -5.10 -20.29
C VAL A 433 16.65 -3.65 -20.77
N GLU A 434 17.33 -3.35 -21.88
CA GLU A 434 17.36 -2.01 -22.49
C GLU A 434 15.95 -1.52 -22.81
N ARG A 435 15.13 -2.36 -23.46
CA ARG A 435 13.75 -2.01 -23.80
C ARG A 435 12.92 -1.68 -22.55
N LEU A 436 13.09 -2.46 -21.48
CA LEU A 436 12.38 -2.27 -20.22
C LEU A 436 12.81 -0.99 -19.53
N ILE A 437 14.11 -0.77 -19.33
CA ILE A 437 14.64 0.44 -18.71
C ILE A 437 14.18 1.68 -19.48
N LEU A 438 14.28 1.68 -20.81
CA LEU A 438 13.82 2.80 -21.63
C LEU A 438 12.32 3.05 -21.47
N SER A 439 11.51 2.00 -21.30
CA SER A 439 10.07 2.14 -21.02
C SER A 439 9.79 2.73 -19.64
N TRP A 440 10.53 2.31 -18.61
CA TRP A 440 10.38 2.82 -17.24
C TRP A 440 10.82 4.28 -17.12
N TYR A 441 11.83 4.66 -17.92
CA TYR A 441 12.42 5.99 -17.91
C TYR A 441 11.84 6.94 -18.95
N GLN A 442 10.85 6.53 -19.75
CA GLN A 442 10.37 7.30 -20.91
C GLN A 442 10.04 8.75 -20.54
N THR A 443 9.15 8.97 -19.58
CA THR A 443 8.77 10.33 -19.12
C THR A 443 9.97 11.12 -18.62
N ARG A 444 10.87 10.48 -17.85
CA ARG A 444 12.05 11.11 -17.26
C ARG A 444 13.09 11.50 -18.32
N LEU A 445 13.27 10.68 -19.35
CA LEU A 445 14.12 10.98 -20.50
C LEU A 445 13.52 12.04 -21.43
N ASP A 446 12.19 12.18 -21.45
CA ASP A 446 11.51 13.22 -22.21
C ASP A 446 11.61 14.59 -21.52
N GLU A 447 11.61 14.61 -20.19
CA GLU A 447 11.71 15.82 -19.38
C GLU A 447 13.15 16.29 -19.12
N ILE A 448 14.14 15.38 -19.16
CA ILE A 448 15.54 15.74 -18.88
C ILE A 448 16.08 16.70 -19.95
N SER A 449 16.72 17.79 -19.52
CA SER A 449 17.34 18.78 -20.40
C SER A 449 18.77 19.11 -19.98
N PRO A 450 19.69 19.37 -20.92
CA PRO A 450 21.03 19.88 -20.62
C PRO A 450 20.98 21.24 -19.90
N GLY A 451 21.94 21.50 -19.01
CA GLY A 451 22.11 22.81 -18.38
C GLY A 451 22.22 22.80 -16.85
N ASP A 452 22.52 23.98 -16.29
CA ASP A 452 22.94 24.18 -14.90
C ASP A 452 21.90 23.83 -13.84
N LYS A 453 20.63 23.57 -14.18
CA LYS A 453 19.58 23.22 -13.21
C LYS A 453 19.85 21.91 -12.44
N GLN A 454 20.79 21.10 -12.90
CA GLN A 454 21.19 19.85 -12.26
C GLN A 454 22.40 20.00 -11.31
N LYS A 455 23.10 21.14 -11.35
CA LYS A 455 24.17 21.43 -10.39
C LYS A 455 23.55 21.92 -9.09
N ASP A 456 24.12 21.54 -7.95
CA ASP A 456 23.62 22.07 -6.70
C ASP A 456 23.88 23.58 -6.62
N PRO A 457 22.99 24.35 -5.95
CA PRO A 457 23.00 25.81 -6.04
C PRO A 457 24.32 26.43 -5.57
N LYS A 458 25.01 25.75 -4.64
CA LYS A 458 26.32 26.15 -4.13
C LYS A 458 27.39 26.09 -5.22
N THR A 459 27.42 25.01 -5.99
CA THR A 459 28.37 24.82 -7.10
C THR A 459 28.09 25.81 -8.23
N ARG A 460 26.81 26.01 -8.58
CA ARG A 460 26.40 27.01 -9.60
C ARG A 460 26.85 28.43 -9.24
N LEU A 461 26.62 28.84 -8.00
CA LEU A 461 27.02 30.15 -7.52
C LEU A 461 28.55 30.29 -7.52
N GLN A 462 29.27 29.25 -7.11
CA GLN A 462 30.73 29.23 -7.12
C GLN A 462 31.29 29.38 -8.55
N GLU A 463 30.82 28.56 -9.50
CA GLU A 463 31.27 28.63 -10.90
C GLU A 463 30.91 29.98 -11.55
N TYR A 464 29.73 30.53 -11.24
CA TYR A 464 29.32 31.86 -11.71
C TYR A 464 30.30 32.96 -11.28
N LEU A 465 30.70 32.95 -10.00
CA LEU A 465 31.63 33.92 -9.44
C LEU A 465 33.04 33.73 -10.01
N GLN A 466 33.51 32.48 -10.08
CA GLN A 466 34.82 32.15 -10.65
C GLN A 466 34.92 32.54 -12.13
N GLY A 467 33.88 32.25 -12.93
CA GLY A 467 33.83 32.64 -14.35
C GLY A 467 33.92 34.15 -14.57
N ARG A 468 33.49 34.96 -13.59
CA ARG A 468 33.59 36.43 -13.59
C ARG A 468 34.80 36.98 -12.84
N HIS A 469 35.68 36.10 -12.37
CA HIS A 469 36.88 36.45 -11.59
C HIS A 469 36.53 37.22 -10.31
N LEU A 470 35.38 36.89 -9.72
CA LEU A 470 34.91 37.43 -8.45
C LEU A 470 35.31 36.52 -7.27
N PRO A 471 35.44 37.08 -6.05
CA PRO A 471 35.65 36.28 -4.84
C PRO A 471 34.57 35.21 -4.62
N LEU A 472 34.99 34.06 -4.10
CA LEU A 472 34.11 32.96 -3.72
C LEU A 472 33.09 33.37 -2.64
N PRO A 473 31.91 32.72 -2.58
CA PRO A 473 30.88 33.05 -1.60
C PRO A 473 31.28 32.58 -0.19
N SER A 474 31.01 33.41 0.82
CA SER A 474 31.29 33.09 2.23
C SER A 474 30.02 32.68 2.95
N TYR A 475 30.03 31.50 3.60
CA TYR A 475 28.89 30.96 4.34
C TYR A 475 29.17 30.99 5.84
N LEU A 476 28.32 31.67 6.60
CA LEU A 476 28.47 31.83 8.04
C LEU A 476 27.22 31.31 8.75
N VAL A 477 27.39 30.37 9.69
CA VAL A 477 26.29 29.86 10.51
C VAL A 477 25.96 30.92 11.55
N VAL A 478 24.74 31.45 11.49
CA VAL A 478 24.32 32.57 12.33
C VAL A 478 23.46 32.08 13.48
N GLN A 479 22.72 31.01 13.27
CA GLN A 479 21.85 30.45 14.27
C GLN A 479 21.65 28.94 14.07
N VAL A 480 21.65 28.20 15.18
CA VAL A 480 21.22 26.80 15.25
C VAL A 480 20.11 26.73 16.28
N ARG A 481 18.96 26.14 15.92
CA ARG A 481 17.80 25.94 16.81
C ARG A 481 17.39 24.48 16.81
N GLY A 482 16.77 24.03 17.89
CA GLY A 482 16.22 22.68 18.01
C GLY A 482 17.15 21.68 18.69
N GLU A 483 16.57 20.54 19.05
CA GLU A 483 17.25 19.40 19.68
C GLU A 483 18.17 18.69 18.68
N ALA A 484 19.18 17.96 19.15
CA ALA A 484 20.22 17.36 18.29
C ALA A 484 19.69 16.49 17.12
N HIS A 485 18.51 15.90 17.28
CA HIS A 485 17.85 15.05 16.25
C HIS A 485 16.87 15.82 15.35
N ASP A 486 16.63 17.11 15.62
CA ASP A 486 15.72 18.00 14.88
C ASP A 486 16.27 19.44 14.88
N GLN A 487 17.50 19.60 14.39
CA GLN A 487 18.19 20.90 14.34
C GLN A 487 17.89 21.66 13.05
N GLU A 488 17.58 22.94 13.18
CA GLU A 488 17.50 23.91 12.09
C GLU A 488 18.73 24.82 12.09
N PHE A 489 19.41 24.89 10.96
CA PHE A 489 20.57 25.75 10.72
C PHE A 489 20.14 26.96 9.90
N THR A 490 20.55 28.16 10.33
CA THR A 490 20.42 29.41 9.58
C THR A 490 21.79 29.91 9.16
N ILE A 491 21.97 30.15 7.87
CA ILE A 491 23.23 30.54 7.26
C ILE A 491 23.08 31.83 6.49
N HIS A 492 24.04 32.74 6.68
CA HIS A 492 24.23 33.90 5.83
C HIS A 492 25.27 33.57 4.76
N CYS A 493 24.90 33.79 3.50
CA CYS A 493 25.78 33.72 2.34
C CYS A 493 26.13 35.15 1.91
N GLN A 494 27.39 35.54 2.11
CA GLN A 494 27.92 36.79 1.58
C GLN A 494 28.48 36.55 0.17
N VAL A 495 28.02 37.35 -0.79
CA VAL A 495 28.35 37.19 -2.21
C VAL A 495 28.69 38.54 -2.83
N SER A 496 29.74 38.56 -3.66
CA SER A 496 30.12 39.75 -4.43
C SER A 496 29.02 40.13 -5.42
N GLY A 497 28.56 41.37 -5.38
CA GLY A 497 27.45 41.87 -6.21
C GLY A 497 26.11 42.00 -5.49
N LEU A 498 26.00 41.51 -4.25
CA LEU A 498 24.85 41.76 -3.38
C LEU A 498 25.25 42.61 -2.16
N PRO A 499 24.51 43.68 -1.83
CA PRO A 499 24.86 44.58 -0.73
C PRO A 499 24.64 43.94 0.64
N GLU A 500 23.70 43.00 0.74
CA GLU A 500 23.35 42.32 1.99
C GLU A 500 23.56 40.80 1.88
N PRO A 501 23.99 40.14 2.98
CA PRO A 501 24.08 38.69 3.02
C PRO A 501 22.71 38.05 2.78
N VAL A 502 22.72 36.94 2.05
CA VAL A 502 21.51 36.19 1.73
C VAL A 502 21.31 35.07 2.75
N VAL A 503 20.10 34.95 3.28
CA VAL A 503 19.80 33.98 4.35
C VAL A 503 19.23 32.69 3.75
N GLY A 504 19.76 31.55 4.19
CA GLY A 504 19.20 30.23 3.91
C GLY A 504 19.04 29.42 5.20
N THR A 505 17.95 28.67 5.29
CA THR A 505 17.67 27.76 6.42
C THR A 505 17.58 26.31 5.95
N GLY A 506 17.88 25.37 6.84
CA GLY A 506 17.75 23.95 6.52
C GLY A 506 18.03 23.01 7.70
N SER A 507 17.58 21.77 7.59
CA SER A 507 17.73 20.73 8.62
C SER A 507 19.17 20.21 8.79
N SER A 508 20.11 20.73 8.01
CA SER A 508 21.54 20.48 8.15
C SER A 508 22.29 21.69 7.62
N ARG A 509 23.54 21.88 8.08
CA ARG A 509 24.42 22.94 7.57
C ARG A 509 24.48 22.94 6.04
N ARG A 510 24.68 21.78 5.42
CA ARG A 510 24.76 21.64 3.95
C ARG A 510 23.48 22.11 3.24
N LYS A 511 22.30 21.72 3.74
CA LYS A 511 21.01 22.14 3.16
C LYS A 511 20.79 23.65 3.31
N ALA A 512 21.16 24.22 4.46
CA ALA A 512 21.06 25.66 4.70
C ALA A 512 22.01 26.46 3.80
N GLU A 513 23.23 25.96 3.55
CA GLU A 513 24.17 26.57 2.59
C GLU A 513 23.61 26.55 1.17
N GLN A 514 23.04 25.42 0.72
CA GLN A 514 22.41 25.31 -0.59
C GLN A 514 21.20 26.24 -0.75
N ALA A 515 20.36 26.36 0.28
CA ALA A 515 19.23 27.28 0.30
C ALA A 515 19.67 28.76 0.20
N ALA A 516 20.76 29.13 0.89
CA ALA A 516 21.32 30.47 0.83
C ALA A 516 21.91 30.77 -0.56
N ALA A 517 22.59 29.78 -1.16
CA ALA A 517 23.16 29.89 -2.49
C ALA A 517 22.09 30.05 -3.59
N GLU A 518 20.99 29.30 -3.50
CA GLU A 518 19.82 29.41 -4.37
C GLU A 518 19.23 30.83 -4.35
N GLN A 519 19.03 31.38 -3.15
CA GLN A 519 18.52 32.73 -2.98
C GLN A 519 19.49 33.79 -3.54
N ALA A 520 20.80 33.55 -3.41
CA ALA A 520 21.81 34.45 -3.97
C ALA A 520 21.80 34.43 -5.51
N LEU A 521 21.66 33.26 -6.13
CA LEU A 521 21.50 33.13 -7.58
C LEU A 521 20.28 33.90 -8.10
N LYS A 522 19.13 33.81 -7.40
CA LYS A 522 17.91 34.54 -7.75
C LYS A 522 18.08 36.06 -7.65
N LYS A 523 18.73 36.54 -6.57
CA LYS A 523 19.00 37.97 -6.39
C LYS A 523 20.02 38.53 -7.39
N LEU A 524 20.87 37.68 -7.97
CA LEU A 524 21.82 38.04 -9.02
C LEU A 524 21.18 38.00 -10.44
N GLU A 525 19.87 37.81 -10.54
CA GLU A 525 19.09 37.73 -11.80
C GLU A 525 19.52 36.58 -12.75
N LEU A 526 19.94 35.45 -12.19
CA LEU A 526 20.39 34.27 -12.94
C LEU A 526 19.33 33.16 -13.05
N GLU A 527 18.14 33.39 -12.48
CA GLU A 527 16.99 32.47 -12.47
C GLU A 527 15.64 33.16 -12.55
#